data_AF-A0A381N2H3-F1
#
_entry.id   AF-A0A381N2H3-F1
#
_cell.length_a   1.000
_cell.length_b   1.000
_cell.length_c   1.000
_cell.angle_alpha   90.00
_cell.angle_beta   90.00
_cell.angle_gamma   90.00
#
_symmetry.space_group_name_H-M   'P 1'
#
loop_
_entity.id
_entity.type
_entity.pdbx_description
1 polymer ?
#
loop_
_entity_poly.entity_id
_entity_poly.type
_entity_poly.pdbx_seq_one_letter_code
_entity_poly.pdbx_strand_id
1 'polypeptide(L)'
;MRFVKLINEHGLKGIVRANKSGCLDVCELGPAVVIYPDGVWYTNVQLDDVDEIFQSNIINHKPVKRLVANKNTWNELQLLKE
;
A
#
# COMPACT_ATOMS: atom_id res chain seq x y z
N MET A 1 10.66 9.55 2.06
CA MET A 1 9.59 8.55 1.96
C MET A 1 8.89 8.45 3.32
N ARG A 2 7.60 8.77 3.43
CA ARG A 2 6.88 8.88 4.72
C ARG A 2 6.89 7.58 5.52
N PHE A 3 6.70 6.43 4.87
CA PHE A 3 6.84 5.11 5.51
C PHE A 3 8.19 4.92 6.24
N VAL A 4 9.32 5.32 5.65
CA VAL A 4 10.65 5.17 6.29
C VAL A 4 10.75 6.02 7.55
N LYS A 5 10.16 7.22 7.55
CA LYS A 5 10.14 8.08 8.75
C LYS A 5 9.35 7.40 9.87
N LEU A 6 8.14 6.93 9.56
CA LEU A 6 7.27 6.25 10.52
C LEU A 6 7.90 4.98 11.10
N ILE A 7 8.56 4.16 10.26
CA ILE A 7 9.31 2.97 10.72
C ILE A 7 10.37 3.35 11.76
N ASN A 8 11.10 4.44 11.52
CA ASN A 8 12.15 4.89 12.43
C ASN A 8 11.56 5.45 13.74
N GLU A 9 10.49 6.25 13.64
CA GLU A 9 9.79 6.86 14.77
C GLU A 9 9.17 5.82 15.71
N HIS A 10 8.76 4.66 15.20
CA HIS A 10 8.16 3.57 15.98
C HIS A 10 9.18 2.46 16.35
N GLY A 11 10.47 2.66 16.10
CA GLY A 11 11.51 1.69 16.46
C GLY A 11 11.46 0.37 15.68
N LEU A 12 10.83 0.33 14.50
CA LEU A 12 10.59 -0.89 13.72
C LEU A 12 11.72 -1.25 12.75
N LYS A 13 12.88 -0.59 12.84
CA LYS A 13 14.04 -0.91 11.99
C LYS A 13 14.45 -2.37 12.15
N GLY A 14 14.65 -3.07 11.03
CA GLY A 14 15.01 -4.50 11.01
C GLY A 14 13.82 -5.45 11.09
N ILE A 15 12.63 -4.95 11.46
CA ILE A 15 11.38 -5.72 11.50
C ILE A 15 10.53 -5.37 10.28
N VAL A 16 10.36 -4.07 10.03
CA VAL A 16 9.62 -3.54 8.87
C VAL A 16 10.57 -2.83 7.94
N ARG A 17 10.45 -3.12 6.64
CA ARG A 17 11.19 -2.45 5.57
C ARG A 17 10.22 -1.81 4.61
N ALA A 18 10.48 -0.55 4.26
CA ALA A 18 9.85 0.10 3.12
C ALA A 18 10.91 0.47 2.09
N ASN A 19 10.65 0.17 0.83
CA ASN A 19 11.47 0.58 -0.32
C ASN A 19 10.58 1.14 -1.43
N LYS A 20 11.19 1.87 -2.35
CA LYS A 20 10.56 2.18 -3.64
C LYS A 20 10.55 0.90 -4.48
N SER A 21 9.50 0.68 -5.24
CA SER A 21 9.45 -0.33 -6.30
C SER A 21 9.64 0.31 -7.66
N GLY A 22 9.93 -0.51 -8.67
CA GLY A 22 9.70 -0.15 -10.07
C GLY A 22 8.21 -0.27 -10.41
N CYS A 23 7.92 -0.37 -11.71
CA CYS A 23 6.57 -0.65 -12.20
C CYS A 23 6.05 -1.98 -11.62
N LEU A 24 4.80 -1.96 -11.13
CA LEU A 24 4.08 -3.12 -10.63
C LEU A 24 2.93 -3.53 -11.57
N ASP A 25 2.92 -3.03 -12.79
CA ASP A 25 1.90 -3.30 -13.83
C ASP A 25 0.46 -2.90 -13.44
N VAL A 26 0.33 -1.89 -12.57
CA VAL A 26 -0.97 -1.37 -12.09
C VAL A 26 -1.01 0.16 -12.19
N CYS A 27 -0.37 0.72 -13.21
CA CYS A 27 -0.16 2.17 -13.36
C CYS A 27 -1.49 2.94 -13.39
N GLU A 28 -2.50 2.37 -14.04
CA GLU A 28 -3.83 2.93 -14.23
C GLU A 28 -4.61 3.07 -12.91
N LEU A 29 -4.18 2.34 -11.87
CA LEU A 29 -4.74 2.41 -10.51
C LEU A 29 -3.73 2.99 -9.50
N GLY A 30 -2.68 3.62 -9.99
CA GLY A 30 -1.63 4.18 -9.15
C GLY A 30 -2.05 5.46 -8.42
N PRO A 31 -1.29 5.89 -7.39
CA PRO A 31 -0.12 5.23 -6.80
C PRO A 31 -0.47 3.92 -6.07
N ALA A 32 0.37 2.90 -6.26
CA ALA A 32 0.17 1.58 -5.66
C ALA A 32 1.16 1.30 -4.52
N VAL A 33 0.68 0.64 -3.47
CA VAL A 33 1.50 0.15 -2.35
C VAL A 33 1.11 -1.29 -2.07
N VAL A 34 2.09 -2.18 -1.96
CA VAL A 34 1.86 -3.58 -1.57
C VAL A 34 2.55 -3.86 -0.23
N ILE A 35 1.82 -4.51 0.68
CA ILE A 35 2.34 -4.93 1.99
C ILE A 35 2.41 -6.45 2.04
N TYR A 36 3.60 -6.95 2.33
CA TYR A 36 3.90 -8.38 2.55
C TYR A 36 4.13 -8.66 4.05
N PRO A 37 3.91 -9.91 4.52
CA PRO A 37 3.59 -11.13 3.75
C PRO A 37 2.14 -11.26 3.29
N ASP A 38 1.22 -10.44 3.80
CA ASP A 38 -0.23 -10.58 3.60
C ASP A 38 -0.70 -10.35 2.16
N GLY A 39 0.14 -9.77 1.30
CA GLY A 39 -0.19 -9.50 -0.10
C GLY A 39 -1.29 -8.45 -0.25
N VAL A 40 -1.40 -7.51 0.71
CA VAL A 40 -2.41 -6.45 0.67
C VAL A 40 -1.97 -5.38 -0.32
N TRP A 41 -2.78 -5.18 -1.35
CA TRP A 41 -2.61 -4.11 -2.33
C TRP A 41 -3.46 -2.91 -1.98
N TYR A 42 -2.84 -1.74 -1.94
CA TYR A 42 -3.49 -0.45 -1.89
C TYR A 42 -3.32 0.24 -3.24
N THR A 43 -4.42 0.75 -3.79
CA THR A 43 -4.46 1.51 -5.04
C THR A 43 -4.99 2.92 -4.79
N ASN A 44 -4.77 3.83 -5.75
CA ASN A 44 -5.19 5.24 -5.66
C ASN A 44 -4.70 5.97 -4.38
N VAL A 45 -3.56 5.56 -3.83
CA VAL A 45 -3.03 6.03 -2.54
C VAL A 45 -2.64 7.51 -2.62
N GLN A 46 -3.13 8.31 -1.69
CA GLN A 46 -2.75 9.71 -1.48
C GLN A 46 -1.70 9.84 -0.38
N LEU A 47 -1.06 11.01 -0.30
CA LEU A 47 -0.04 11.27 0.73
C LEU A 47 -0.59 11.15 2.16
N ASP A 48 -1.81 11.63 2.38
CA ASP A 48 -2.47 11.62 3.70
C ASP A 48 -2.91 10.20 4.12
N ASP A 49 -3.03 9.27 3.18
CA ASP A 49 -3.39 7.87 3.47
C ASP A 49 -2.23 7.10 4.11
N VAL A 50 -0.99 7.56 3.94
CA VAL A 50 0.20 6.82 4.37
C VAL A 50 0.22 6.60 5.89
N ASP A 51 -0.19 7.62 6.64
CA ASP A 51 -0.27 7.55 8.10
C ASP A 51 -1.36 6.57 8.56
N GLU A 52 -2.53 6.58 7.89
CA GLU A 52 -3.60 5.62 8.18
C GLU A 52 -3.19 4.19 7.84
N ILE A 53 -2.57 3.96 6.66
CA ILE A 53 -2.07 2.63 6.26
C ILE A 53 -1.03 2.12 7.27
N PHE A 54 -0.12 2.99 7.72
CA PHE A 54 0.90 2.60 8.68
C PHE A 54 0.27 2.23 10.03
N GLN A 55 -0.57 3.10 10.61
CA GLN A 55 -1.18 2.85 11.91
C GLN A 55 -2.17 1.67 11.86
N SER A 56 -3.05 1.60 10.88
CA SER A 56 -4.06 0.54 10.82
C SER A 56 -3.44 -0.79 10.41
N ASN A 57 -2.65 -0.83 9.34
CA ASN A 57 -2.19 -2.10 8.78
C ASN A 57 -0.87 -2.58 9.37
N ILE A 58 0.13 -1.71 9.48
CA ILE A 58 1.48 -2.12 9.92
C ILE A 58 1.52 -2.30 11.44
N ILE A 59 0.92 -1.38 12.21
CA ILE A 59 0.90 -1.46 13.68
C ILE A 59 -0.21 -2.39 14.18
N ASN A 60 -1.43 -2.25 13.63
CA ASN A 60 -2.62 -2.92 14.16
C ASN A 60 -3.09 -4.14 13.35
N HIS A 61 -2.37 -4.53 12.30
CA HIS A 61 -2.70 -5.68 11.43
C HIS A 61 -4.13 -5.63 10.85
N LYS A 62 -4.62 -4.42 10.53
CA LYS A 62 -5.95 -4.17 9.98
C LYS A 62 -5.87 -3.37 8.67
N PRO A 63 -6.16 -3.98 7.51
CA PRO A 63 -6.14 -3.27 6.24
C PRO A 63 -7.15 -2.11 6.15
N VAL A 64 -6.75 -1.02 5.51
CA VAL A 64 -7.60 0.15 5.26
C VAL A 64 -8.56 -0.16 4.11
N LYS A 65 -9.72 -0.76 4.43
CA LYS A 65 -10.66 -1.37 3.46
C LYS A 65 -11.03 -0.49 2.26
N ARG A 66 -11.13 0.83 2.44
CA ARG A 66 -11.48 1.77 1.35
C ARG A 66 -10.41 1.86 0.25
N LEU A 67 -9.15 1.56 0.59
CA LEU A 67 -8.01 1.61 -0.32
C LEU A 67 -7.58 0.22 -0.81
N VAL A 68 -8.05 -0.85 -0.16
CA VAL A 68 -7.65 -2.22 -0.51
C VAL A 68 -8.24 -2.60 -1.86
N ALA A 69 -7.36 -3.00 -2.78
CA ALA A 69 -7.75 -3.52 -4.08
C ALA A 69 -8.57 -4.80 -3.90
N ASN A 70 -9.72 -4.85 -4.57
CA ASN A 70 -10.64 -5.98 -4.52
C ASN A 70 -10.95 -6.48 -5.94
N LYS A 71 -11.87 -7.44 -6.05
CA LYS A 71 -12.26 -8.02 -7.34
C LYS A 71 -12.68 -6.95 -8.36
N ASN A 72 -13.41 -5.93 -7.94
CA ASN A 72 -13.86 -4.86 -8.83
C ASN A 72 -12.68 -3.99 -9.29
N THR A 73 -11.75 -3.67 -8.39
CA THR A 73 -10.51 -2.95 -8.72
C THR A 73 -9.72 -3.67 -9.81
N TRP A 74 -9.58 -5.00 -9.71
CA TRP A 74 -8.83 -5.77 -10.70
C TRP A 74 -9.59 -5.93 -12.02
N ASN A 75 -10.91 -6.07 -11.98
CA ASN A 75 -11.73 -6.06 -13.19
C ASN A 75 -11.62 -4.71 -13.93
N GLU A 76 -11.63 -3.59 -13.20
CA GLU A 76 -11.44 -2.26 -13.76
C GLU A 76 -10.07 -2.14 -14.47
N LEU A 77 -9.00 -2.62 -13.83
CA LEU A 77 -7.67 -2.65 -14.47
C LEU A 77 -7.66 -3.46 -15.76
N GLN A 78 -8.33 -4.62 -15.79
CA GLN A 78 -8.41 -5.45 -16.98
C GLN A 78 -9.12 -4.71 -18.11
N LEU A 79 -10.25 -4.06 -17.83
CA LEU A 79 -11.00 -3.27 -18.81
C LEU A 79 -10.22 -2.06 -19.33
N LEU A 80 -9.34 -1.46 -18.53
CA LEU A 80 -8.51 -0.33 -18.95
C LEU A 80 -7.33 -0.74 -19.86
N LYS A 81 -6.94 -2.02 -19.84
CA LYS A 81 -5.83 -2.56 -20.64
C LYS A 81 -6.28 -3.20 -21.96
N GLU A 82 -7.58 -3.40 -22.14
CA GLU A 82 -8.21 -3.87 -23.39
C GLU A 82 -8.51 -2.71 -24.35
#